data_AF-A0A6A5YXJ8-F1
#
_entry.id   AF-A0A6A5YXJ8-F1
#
_cell.length_a   1.000
_cell.length_b   1.000
_cell.length_c   1.000
_cell.angle_alpha   90.00
_cell.angle_beta   90.00
_cell.angle_gamma   90.00
#
_symmetry.space_group_name_H-M   'P 1'
#
loop_
_entity.id
_entity.type
_entity.pdbx_description
1 polymer ?
#
loop_
_entity_poly.entity_id
_entity_poly.type
_entity_poly.pdbx_seq_one_letter_code
_entity_poly.pdbx_strand_id
1 'polypeptide(L)'
;MDGVKHGIDACRRDHNCASLDTWEDIELAGFRLIDCVELKVDVKKKCRFVALSYVWGGWKVQDNPSPANIPRTIQDAMAATQMLEFRYLWVDAYCIEQNCEEHLEQQLN
;
A
#
# COMPACT_ATOMS: atom_id res chain seq x y z
N MET A 1 7.07 5.01 -18.23
CA MET A 1 6.83 4.12 -17.06
C MET A 1 6.75 2.64 -17.46
N ASP A 2 6.82 2.32 -18.75
CA ASP A 2 6.76 0.96 -19.28
C ASP A 2 7.88 0.03 -18.80
N GLY A 3 9.06 0.56 -18.44
CA GLY A 3 10.18 -0.24 -17.95
C GLY A 3 9.91 -0.91 -16.60
N VAL A 4 9.17 -0.26 -15.69
CA VAL A 4 8.84 -0.83 -14.38
C VAL A 4 7.82 -1.94 -14.52
N LYS A 5 6.75 -1.70 -15.32
CA LYS A 5 5.75 -2.72 -15.64
C LYS A 5 6.38 -3.92 -16.33
N HIS A 6 7.21 -3.68 -17.36
CA HIS A 6 7.97 -4.75 -18.03
C HIS A 6 8.90 -5.51 -17.08
N GLY A 7 9.57 -4.82 -16.16
CA GLY A 7 10.45 -5.46 -15.18
C GLY A 7 9.67 -6.38 -14.24
N ILE A 8 8.51 -5.95 -13.76
CA ILE A 8 7.61 -6.77 -12.94
C ILE A 8 7.09 -7.96 -13.75
N ASP A 9 6.67 -7.76 -14.99
CA ASP A 9 6.15 -8.81 -15.87
C ASP A 9 7.23 -9.82 -16.30
N ALA A 10 8.46 -9.37 -16.52
CA ALA A 10 9.60 -10.24 -16.76
C ALA A 10 9.94 -11.06 -15.50
N CYS A 11 9.98 -10.42 -14.33
CA CYS A 11 10.19 -11.11 -13.05
C CYS A 11 9.14 -12.20 -12.82
N ARG A 12 7.86 -11.93 -13.10
CA ARG A 12 6.78 -12.92 -13.01
C ARG A 12 6.92 -14.10 -13.96
N ARG A 13 7.52 -13.90 -15.15
CA ARG A 13 7.62 -14.93 -16.19
C ARG A 13 8.91 -15.75 -16.10
N ASP A 14 10.03 -15.11 -15.81
CA ASP A 14 11.37 -15.70 -15.95
C ASP A 14 11.96 -16.22 -14.63
N HIS A 15 11.38 -15.87 -13.49
CA HIS A 15 11.81 -16.43 -12.22
C HIS A 15 10.89 -17.59 -11.84
N ASN A 16 11.45 -18.76 -11.52
CA ASN A 16 10.77 -19.85 -10.80
C ASN A 16 10.55 -19.44 -9.33
N CYS A 17 9.97 -18.27 -9.14
CA CYS A 17 9.63 -17.69 -7.87
C CYS A 17 8.35 -18.39 -7.41
N ALA A 18 8.49 -19.59 -6.85
CA ALA A 18 7.38 -20.32 -6.24
C ALA A 18 6.58 -19.42 -5.27
N SER A 19 7.22 -18.41 -4.69
CA SER A 19 6.63 -17.43 -3.79
C SER A 19 5.61 -16.46 -4.40
N LEU A 20 5.50 -16.27 -5.73
CA LEU A 20 4.48 -15.37 -6.28
C LEU A 20 3.11 -16.03 -6.47
N ASP A 21 3.08 -17.35 -6.69
CA ASP A 21 1.85 -18.14 -6.85
C ASP A 21 1.49 -18.96 -5.60
N THR A 22 2.42 -19.15 -4.66
CA THR A 22 2.18 -19.87 -3.40
C THR A 22 2.19 -18.97 -2.16
N TRP A 23 1.87 -17.68 -2.29
CA TRP A 23 1.51 -16.90 -1.09
C TRP A 23 0.22 -17.49 -0.53
N GLU A 24 0.38 -18.45 0.39
CA GLU A 24 -0.69 -18.89 1.29
C GLU A 24 -1.35 -17.64 1.84
N ASP A 25 -2.67 -17.59 1.70
CA ASP A 25 -3.54 -16.48 2.02
C ASP A 25 -3.22 -15.88 3.39
N ILE A 26 -2.38 -14.85 3.43
CA ILE A 26 -2.10 -14.15 4.69
C ILE A 26 -3.35 -13.33 5.02
N GLU A 27 -4.18 -13.86 5.91
CA GLU A 27 -5.34 -13.16 6.45
C GLU A 27 -4.84 -12.13 7.46
N LEU A 28 -4.43 -10.95 6.96
CA LEU A 28 -3.97 -9.87 7.80
C LEU A 28 -5.16 -9.17 8.45
N ALA A 29 -5.66 -9.74 9.54
CA ALA A 29 -6.72 -9.13 10.35
C ALA A 29 -6.28 -7.72 10.81
N GLY A 30 -7.07 -6.70 10.47
CA GLY A 30 -6.75 -5.30 10.79
C GLY A 30 -5.82 -4.61 9.78
N PHE A 31 -5.44 -5.25 8.68
CA PHE A 31 -4.60 -4.62 7.66
C PHE A 31 -5.40 -3.65 6.79
N ARG A 32 -5.06 -2.38 6.93
CA ARG A 32 -5.72 -1.29 6.24
C ARG A 32 -4.96 -0.96 4.96
N LEU A 33 -5.69 -0.59 3.92
CA LEU A 33 -5.15 -0.22 2.61
C LEU A 33 -5.94 0.96 2.07
N ILE A 34 -5.26 1.84 1.34
CA ILE A 34 -5.91 2.91 0.60
C ILE A 34 -6.41 2.34 -0.73
N ASP A 35 -7.71 2.41 -0.97
CA ASP A 35 -8.30 2.21 -2.29
C ASP A 35 -7.98 3.42 -3.17
N CYS A 36 -7.14 3.23 -4.19
CA CYS A 36 -6.71 4.33 -5.06
C CYS A 36 -7.81 4.84 -6.00
N VAL A 37 -8.91 4.11 -6.15
CA VAL A 37 -10.06 4.46 -7.00
C VAL A 37 -11.11 5.21 -6.18
N GLU A 38 -11.45 4.70 -5.00
CA GLU A 38 -12.46 5.31 -4.14
C GLU A 38 -11.91 6.34 -3.14
N LEU A 39 -10.59 6.41 -2.98
CA LEU A 39 -9.89 7.26 -2.02
C LEU A 39 -10.37 7.05 -0.58
N LYS A 40 -10.45 5.80 -0.16
CA LYS A 40 -10.89 5.41 1.19
C LYS A 40 -9.90 4.41 1.77
N VAL A 41 -9.71 4.47 3.09
CA VAL A 41 -9.01 3.41 3.82
C VAL A 41 -9.99 2.28 4.06
N ASP A 42 -9.66 1.08 3.58
CA ASP A 42 -10.50 -0.11 3.74
C ASP A 42 -9.69 -1.25 4.38
N VAL A 43 -10.34 -2.05 5.21
CA VAL A 43 -9.75 -3.24 5.82
C VAL A 43 -9.97 -4.40 4.86
N LYS A 44 -8.91 -4.86 4.21
CA LYS A 44 -9.01 -5.93 3.23
C LYS A 44 -8.35 -7.19 3.74
N LYS A 45 -9.10 -8.29 3.68
CA LYS A 45 -8.63 -9.62 4.07
C LYS A 45 -7.73 -10.27 3.03
N LYS A 46 -7.96 -9.99 1.73
CA LYS A 46 -7.26 -10.62 0.60
C LYS A 46 -7.19 -9.68 -0.60
N CYS A 47 -6.02 -9.10 -0.88
CA CYS A 47 -5.80 -8.34 -2.10
C CYS A 47 -4.32 -8.11 -2.40
N ARG A 48 -4.01 -7.93 -3.69
CA ARG A 48 -2.70 -7.44 -4.14
C ARG A 48 -2.62 -5.94 -3.90
N PHE A 49 -1.50 -5.49 -3.32
CA PHE A 49 -1.24 -4.09 -3.03
C PHE A 49 0.20 -3.71 -3.35
N VAL A 50 0.45 -2.42 -3.47
CA VAL A 50 1.81 -1.83 -3.51
C VAL A 50 2.07 -1.20 -2.15
N ALA A 51 3.28 -1.33 -1.62
CA ALA A 51 3.69 -0.64 -0.40
C ALA A 51 4.54 0.59 -0.73
N LEU A 52 4.22 1.73 -0.13
CA LEU A 52 5.05 2.92 -0.18
C LEU A 52 5.95 2.96 1.05
N SER A 53 7.27 2.90 0.84
CA SER A 53 8.27 3.17 1.88
C SER A 53 8.84 4.57 1.65
N TYR A 54 8.63 5.47 2.61
CA TYR A 54 9.03 6.87 2.52
C TYR A 54 9.29 7.45 3.92
N VAL A 55 9.96 8.60 3.98
CA VAL A 55 10.16 9.33 5.24
C VAL A 55 9.03 10.33 5.43
N TRP A 56 8.39 10.28 6.58
CA TRP A 56 7.34 11.20 6.94
C TRP A 56 7.99 12.53 7.28
N GLY A 57 7.76 13.54 6.45
CA GLY A 57 8.18 14.90 6.77
C GLY A 57 7.40 15.46 7.97
N GLY A 58 7.44 16.78 8.17
CA GLY A 58 6.67 17.47 9.21
C GLY A 58 5.14 17.52 8.97
N TRP A 59 4.59 16.60 8.19
CA TRP A 59 3.17 16.54 7.86
C TRP A 59 2.41 15.73 8.91
N LYS A 60 1.20 16.19 9.25
CA LYS A 60 0.30 15.51 10.18
C LYS A 60 -0.76 14.74 9.39
N VAL A 61 -0.83 13.44 9.63
CA VAL A 61 -1.87 12.57 9.09
C VAL A 61 -3.24 13.08 9.54
N GLN A 62 -4.19 13.14 8.62
CA GLN A 62 -5.61 13.32 8.95
C GLN A 62 -6.31 11.97 8.77
N ASP A 63 -7.30 11.68 9.62
CA ASP A 63 -7.96 10.36 9.67
C ASP A 63 -8.56 9.91 8.33
N ASN A 64 -9.00 10.87 7.50
CA ASN A 64 -9.62 10.57 6.21
C ASN A 64 -8.81 11.12 5.03
N PRO A 65 -8.32 10.27 4.11
CA PRO A 65 -7.60 10.72 2.94
C PRO A 65 -8.52 11.53 2.03
N SER A 66 -8.09 12.74 1.66
CA SER A 66 -8.76 13.59 0.66
C SER A 66 -7.72 14.17 -0.29
N PRO A 67 -8.07 14.50 -1.55
CA PRO A 67 -7.09 15.03 -2.50
C PRO A 67 -6.42 16.33 -2.01
N ALA A 68 -7.08 17.07 -1.12
CA ALA A 68 -6.57 18.30 -0.52
C ALA A 68 -5.60 18.05 0.64
N ASN A 69 -5.68 16.90 1.32
CA ASN A 69 -4.99 16.66 2.59
C ASN A 69 -3.84 15.63 2.48
N ILE A 70 -3.78 14.91 1.35
CA ILE A 70 -2.75 13.89 1.11
C ILE A 70 -1.49 14.56 0.51
N PRO A 71 -0.29 14.32 1.05
CA PRO A 71 0.97 14.77 0.48
C PRO A 71 1.16 14.37 -0.98
N ARG A 72 1.82 15.22 -1.77
CA ARG A 72 2.09 14.97 -3.19
C ARG A 72 2.79 13.61 -3.42
N THR A 73 3.72 13.22 -2.56
CA THR A 73 4.39 11.90 -2.64
C THR A 73 3.40 10.73 -2.64
N ILE A 74 2.37 10.80 -1.78
CA ILE A 74 1.37 9.73 -1.69
C ILE A 74 0.43 9.80 -2.89
N GLN A 75 0.07 11.00 -3.38
CA GLN A 75 -0.71 11.16 -4.61
C GLN A 75 0.02 10.55 -5.82
N ASP A 76 1.32 10.83 -5.96
CA ASP A 76 2.15 10.28 -7.03
C ASP A 76 2.28 8.76 -6.89
N ALA A 77 2.41 8.23 -5.66
CA ALA A 77 2.43 6.80 -5.40
C ALA A 77 1.10 6.12 -5.75
N MET A 78 -0.04 6.77 -5.49
CA MET A 78 -1.36 6.28 -5.91
C MET A 78 -1.50 6.23 -7.42
N ALA A 79 -1.00 7.25 -8.13
CA ALA A 79 -0.98 7.25 -9.59
C ALA A 79 -0.08 6.12 -10.12
N ALA A 80 1.12 5.96 -9.57
CA ALA A 80 2.02 4.87 -9.92
C ALA A 80 1.38 3.49 -9.66
N THR A 81 0.69 3.32 -8.54
CA THR A 81 -0.03 2.07 -8.20
C THR A 81 -1.06 1.70 -9.25
N GLN A 82 -1.87 2.68 -9.69
CA GLN A 82 -2.85 2.48 -10.76
C GLN A 82 -2.18 2.15 -12.11
N MET A 83 -1.06 2.79 -12.42
CA MET A 83 -0.30 2.52 -13.65
C MET A 83 0.36 1.14 -13.67
N LEU A 84 0.64 0.58 -12.49
CA LEU A 84 1.10 -0.80 -12.32
C LEU A 84 -0.05 -1.83 -12.30
N GLU A 85 -1.29 -1.39 -12.53
CA GLU A 85 -2.50 -2.24 -12.52
C GLU A 85 -2.82 -2.84 -11.13
N PHE A 86 -2.43 -2.14 -10.07
CA PHE A 86 -2.85 -2.40 -8.70
C PHE A 86 -3.92 -1.38 -8.28
N ARG A 87 -4.83 -1.83 -7.41
CA ARG A 87 -5.91 -0.97 -6.87
C ARG A 87 -5.57 -0.40 -5.49
N TYR A 88 -4.81 -1.16 -4.70
CA TYR A 88 -4.58 -0.86 -3.30
C TYR A 88 -3.14 -0.43 -3.05
N LEU A 89 -2.99 0.60 -2.24
CA LEU A 89 -1.72 1.13 -1.78
C LEU A 89 -1.66 1.04 -0.25
N TRP A 90 -0.60 0.45 0.28
CA TRP A 90 -0.27 0.51 1.69
C TRP A 90 0.63 1.72 1.96
N VAL A 91 0.18 2.56 2.89
CA VAL A 91 0.92 3.72 3.38
C VAL A 91 0.80 3.69 4.90
N ASP A 92 1.92 3.42 5.57
CA ASP A 92 2.06 3.46 7.04
C ASP A 92 1.26 4.59 7.73
N ALA A 93 1.21 5.79 7.17
CA ALA A 93 0.47 6.96 7.66
C ALA A 93 -1.01 6.73 7.83
N TYR A 94 -1.63 6.09 6.86
CA TYR A 94 -3.07 5.85 6.86
C TYR A 94 -3.40 4.44 7.34
N CYS A 95 -2.48 3.50 7.10
CA CYS A 95 -2.72 2.09 7.30
C CYS A 95 -2.44 1.64 8.74
N ILE A 96 -1.56 2.32 9.46
CA ILE A 96 -1.27 2.05 10.89
C ILE A 96 -2.11 3.00 11.75
N GLU A 97 -2.75 2.49 12.80
CA GLU A 97 -3.57 3.30 13.69
C GLU A 97 -2.68 4.11 14.63
N GLN A 98 -2.36 5.34 14.20
CA GLN A 98 -1.43 6.24 14.89
C GLN A 98 -1.94 6.74 16.26
N ASN A 99 -3.21 6.51 16.59
CA ASN A 99 -3.87 7.05 17.77
C ASN A 99 -4.16 6.00 18.86
N CYS A 100 -3.76 4.74 18.64
CA CYS A 100 -3.84 3.66 19.62
C CYS A 100 -2.43 3.18 19.94
N GLU A 101 -1.95 3.46 21.16
CA GLU A 101 -0.64 3.05 21.67
C GLU A 101 -0.40 1.53 21.50
N GLU A 102 -1.47 0.74 21.62
CA GLU A 102 -1.49 -0.72 21.48
C GLU A 102 -1.28 -1.22 20.03
N HIS A 103 -1.61 -0.43 19.00
CA HIS A 103 -1.49 -0.84 17.60
C HIS A 103 -0.12 -0.49 16.99
N LEU A 104 0.59 0.49 17.57
CA LEU A 104 1.95 0.86 17.17
C LEU A 104 2.95 -0.25 17.52
N GLU A 105 2.78 -0.91 18.67
CA GLU A 105 3.71 -1.93 19.16
C GLU A 105 3.65 -3.24 18.35
N GLN A 106 2.49 -3.58 17.76
CA GLN A 106 2.32 -4.83 16.99
C GLN A 106 2.85 -4.78 15.55
N GLN A 107 3.11 -3.58 15.00
CA GLN A 107 3.57 -3.45 13.61
C GLN A 107 5.05 -3.01 13.48
N LEU A 108 5.71 -2.70 14.60
CA LEU A 108 7.12 -2.27 14.64
C LEU A 108 8.07 -3.31 15.29
N ASN A 109 7.56 -4.48 15.69
CA ASN A 109 8.33 -5.53 16.35
C ASN A 109 8.28 -6.85 15.58
#